data_AF-A0AAW8JHL8-F1
#
_entry.id   AF-A0AAW8JHL8-F1
#
_cell.length_a   1.000
_cell.length_b   1.000
_cell.length_c   1.000
_cell.angle_alpha   90.00
_cell.angle_beta   90.00
_cell.angle_gamma   90.00
#
_symmetry.space_group_name_H-M   'P 1'
#
loop_
_entity.id
_entity.type
_entity.pdbx_description
1 polymer ?
#
loop_
_entity_poly.entity_id
_entity_poly.type
_entity_poly.pdbx_seq_one_letter_code
_entity_poly.pdbx_strand_id
1 'polypeptide(L)' 'MLVKITEEHFVNPNNVTYAKLVKGRIGATLTIYLVGGDTIQIPVNAEHPDYAANEILGLLK' A
#
# COMPACT_ATOMS: atom_id res chain seq x y z
N MET A 1 -10.13 -14.18 -0.68
CA MET A 1 -9.95 -13.69 -2.06
C MET A 1 -8.73 -12.79 -2.06
N LEU A 2 -7.84 -12.94 -3.05
CA LEU A 2 -6.67 -12.06 -3.19
C LEU A 2 -6.98 -10.95 -4.20
N VAL A 3 -6.63 -9.73 -3.86
CA VAL A 3 -6.71 -8.54 -4.71
C VAL A 3 -5.31 -8.17 -5.18
N LYS A 4 -5.15 -7.98 -6.49
CA LYS A 4 -3.93 -7.44 -7.06
C LYS A 4 -3.85 -5.95 -6.76
N ILE A 5 -2.81 -5.52 -6.05
CA ILE A 5 -2.59 -4.09 -5.72
C ILE A 5 -1.41 -3.48 -6.49
N THR A 6 -0.48 -4.31 -6.95
CA THR A 6 0.57 -3.95 -7.92
C THR A 6 0.84 -5.16 -8.83
N GLU A 7 1.70 -5.01 -9.84
CA GLU A 7 2.16 -6.15 -10.65
C GLU A 7 2.77 -7.28 -9.79
N GLU A 8 3.51 -6.92 -8.74
CA GLU A 8 4.24 -7.86 -7.88
C GLU A 8 3.50 -8.27 -6.60
N HIS A 9 2.37 -7.64 -6.26
CA HIS A 9 1.74 -7.79 -4.94
C HIS A 9 0.25 -8.11 -5.04
N PHE A 10 -0.13 -9.20 -4.35
CA PHE A 10 -1.50 -9.60 -4.11
C PHE A 10 -1.78 -9.61 -2.61
N VAL A 11 -2.90 -9.04 -2.20
CA VAL A 11 -3.27 -8.87 -0.79
C VAL A 11 -4.66 -9.41 -0.55
N ASN A 12 -4.86 -10.14 0.55
CA ASN A 12 -6.19 -10.41 1.08
C ASN A 12 -6.63 -9.18 1.89
N PRO A 13 -7.68 -8.44 1.47
CA PRO A 13 -8.13 -7.24 2.20
C PRO A 13 -8.47 -7.53 3.67
N ASN A 14 -9.00 -8.73 3.95
CA ASN A 14 -9.35 -9.16 5.32
C ASN A 14 -8.12 -9.35 6.23
N ASN A 15 -6.92 -9.44 5.66
CA ASN A 15 -5.67 -9.56 6.42
C ASN A 15 -4.97 -8.21 6.59
N VAL A 16 -5.52 -7.10 6.10
CA VAL A 16 -4.93 -5.77 6.27
C VAL A 16 -5.34 -5.21 7.63
N THR A 17 -4.36 -4.75 8.41
CA THR A 17 -4.59 -4.11 9.72
C THR A 17 -4.65 -2.60 9.58
N TYR A 18 -3.61 -1.99 9.00
CA TYR A 18 -3.56 -0.58 8.67
C TYR A 18 -2.52 -0.35 7.56
N ALA A 19 -2.56 0.84 6.96
CA ALA A 19 -1.55 1.29 6.02
C ALA A 19 -0.98 2.64 6.44
N LYS A 20 0.28 2.89 6.11
CA LYS A 20 0.98 4.13 6.41
C LYS A 20 1.71 4.62 5.17
N LEU A 21 1.44 5.85 4.77
CA LEU A 21 2.20 6.54 3.74
C LEU A 21 3.37 7.30 4.39
N VAL A 22 4.60 6.99 3.97
CA VAL A 22 5.81 7.70 4.40
C VAL A 22 6.31 8.55 3.23
N LYS A 23 6.37 9.86 3.43
CA LYS A 23 6.86 10.83 2.43
C LYS A 23 8.29 11.21 2.80
N GLY A 24 9.25 10.85 1.94
CA GLY A 24 10.64 11.24 2.04
C GLY A 24 10.98 12.40 1.10
N ARG A 25 12.21 12.92 1.20
CA ARG A 25 12.69 14.05 0.37
C ARG A 25 12.78 13.74 -1.12
N ILE A 26 12.95 12.46 -1.47
CA ILE A 26 13.18 11.99 -2.85
C ILE A 26 12.14 10.97 -3.33
N GLY A 27 11.14 10.64 -2.51
CA GLY A 27 10.22 9.54 -2.80
C GLY A 27 9.15 9.37 -1.73
N ALA A 28 8.15 8.55 -2.03
CA ALA A 28 7.14 8.15 -1.09
C ALA A 28 6.94 6.63 -1.12
N THR A 29 6.61 6.06 0.04
CA THR A 29 6.39 4.62 0.19
C THR A 29 5.12 4.38 0.99
N LEU A 30 4.20 3.62 0.42
CA LEU A 30 3.04 3.09 1.13
C LEU A 30 3.44 1.76 1.78
N THR A 31 3.32 1.67 3.10
CA THR A 31 3.49 0.42 3.85
C THR A 31 2.14 -0.12 4.28
N ILE A 32 1.81 -1.35 3.88
CA ILE A 32 0.60 -2.05 4.29
C ILE A 32 1.01 -3.09 5.35
N TYR A 33 0.37 -3.05 6.51
CA TYR A 33 0.63 -3.94 7.63
C TYR A 33 -0.42 -5.05 7.65
N LEU A 34 0.03 -6.29 7.69
CA LEU A 34 -0.83 -7.47 7.65
C LEU A 34 -1.00 -8.10 9.04
N VAL A 35 -2.08 -8.86 9.19
CA VAL A 35 -2.26 -9.78 10.32
C VAL A 35 -1.09 -10.77 10.31
N GLY A 36 -0.42 -10.91 11.45
CA GLY A 36 0.79 -11.73 11.59
C GLY A 36 2.10 -10.93 11.60
N GLY A 37 2.07 -9.63 11.33
CA GLY A 37 3.23 -8.73 11.44
C GLY A 37 4.01 -8.52 10.15
N ASP A 38 3.63 -9.18 9.06
CA ASP A 38 4.20 -8.96 7.73
C ASP A 38 3.86 -7.57 7.21
N THR A 39 4.73 -7.03 6.36
CA THR A 39 4.53 -5.73 5.71
C THR A 39 4.81 -5.78 4.23
N ILE A 40 4.00 -5.07 3.44
CA ILE A 40 4.24 -4.84 2.01
C ILE A 40 4.60 -3.37 1.82
N GLN A 41 5.70 -3.10 1.12
CA GLN A 41 6.20 -1.76 0.86
C GLN A 41 6.10 -1.45 -0.63
N ILE A 42 5.34 -0.41 -0.97
CA ILE A 42 5.05 -0.02 -2.35
C ILE A 42 5.60 1.39 -2.55
N PRO A 43 6.63 1.57 -3.38
CA PRO A 43 7.03 2.89 -3.85
C PRO A 43 5.86 3.52 -4.61
N VAL A 44 5.51 4.76 -4.27
CA VAL A 44 4.43 5.51 -4.94
C VAL A 44 4.97 6.82 -5.50
N ASN A 45 4.27 7.38 -6.50
CA ASN A 45 4.68 8.62 -7.16
C ASN A 45 4.87 9.75 -6.13
N ALA A 46 6.06 10.35 -6.10
CA ALA A 46 6.43 11.40 -5.17
C ALA A 46 5.74 12.74 -5.44
N GLU A 47 5.30 13.01 -6.67
CA GLU A 47 4.59 14.24 -7.04
C GLU A 47 3.18 14.28 -6.44
N HIS A 48 2.50 13.12 -6.39
CA HIS A 48 1.13 12.98 -5.89
C HIS A 48 0.96 11.72 -5.00
N PRO A 49 1.67 11.64 -3.87
CA PRO A 49 1.78 10.41 -3.09
C PRO A 49 0.46 10.02 -2.40
N ASP A 50 -0.34 11.00 -1.99
CA ASP A 50 -1.65 10.74 -1.37
C ASP A 50 -2.66 10.18 -2.38
N TYR A 51 -2.64 10.69 -3.63
CA TYR A 51 -3.49 10.20 -4.70
C TYR A 51 -3.13 8.75 -5.04
N ALA A 52 -1.84 8.48 -5.29
CA ALA A 52 -1.37 7.14 -5.61
C ALA A 52 -1.66 6.13 -4.47
N ALA A 53 -1.48 6.54 -3.21
CA ALA A 53 -1.84 5.70 -2.08
C ALA A 53 -3.34 5.40 -2.01
N ASN A 54 -4.19 6.40 -2.28
CA ASN A 54 -5.64 6.22 -2.28
C ASN A 54 -6.13 5.29 -3.39
N GLU A 55 -5.51 5.31 -4.58
CA GLU A 55 -5.83 4.35 -5.64
C GLU A 55 -5.56 2.91 -5.17
N ILE A 56 -4.41 2.65 -4.55
CA ILE A 56 -4.07 1.32 -4.01
C ILE A 56 -5.04 0.91 -2.90
N LEU A 57 -5.28 1.79 -1.93
CA LEU A 57 -6.17 1.49 -0.81
C LEU A 57 -7.64 1.33 -1.26
N GLY A 58 -8.03 1.97 -2.36
CA GLY A 58 -9.35 1.81 -2.97
C GLY A 58 -9.62 0.39 -3.47
N LEU A 59 -8.57 -0.35 -3.84
CA LEU A 59 -8.68 -1.76 -4.26
C LEU A 59 -8.93 -2.70 -3.07
N LEU A 60 -8.66 -2.26 -1.84
CA LEU A 60 -8.75 -3.05 -0.62
C LEU A 60 -10.07 -2.84 0.14
N LYS A 61 -11.06 -2.17 -0.46
CA LYS A 61 -12.38 -1.91 0.13
C LYS A 61 -13.40 -3.00 -0.19
#